data_AF-A0A381VTR3-F1
#
_entry.id   AF-A0A381VTR3-F1
#
_cell.length_a   1.000
_cell.length_b   1.000
_cell.length_c   1.000
_cell.angle_alpha   90.00
_cell.angle_beta   90.00
_cell.angle_gamma   90.00
#
_symmetry.space_group_name_H-M   'P 1'
#
loop_
_entity.id
_entity.type
_entity.pdbx_description
1 polymer ?
#
loop_
_entity_poly.entity_id
_entity_poly.type
_entity_poly.pdbx_seq_one_letter_code
_entity_poly.pdbx_strand_id
1 'polypeptide(L)'
;PPFVPRQILDPEDPISIGAMVGPEAFTEVRYIAHKKQKEALKLIPQINKEFKKIFGRDSGGLISTSNTEGADTVIVTLGSVIGTIEEALDEQDEKIGSLTIRSFRPFPLEEIRSALQNAKRVVVFEKCFAVGIGGIVANNVRMAMSGTNIPVYEVIGGLGGRPIIRKSLHKLFKDAVNDKLEVVTFLDLKKDVVDRELEREKQLIQSGSVAENVLRDGGVVNAAKTT
;
A
#
# COMPACT_ATOMS: atom_id res chain seq x y z
N PRO A 1 4.13 1.19 -35.36
CA PRO A 1 3.78 -0.04 -36.10
C PRO A 1 2.61 -0.74 -35.40
N PRO A 2 1.77 -1.50 -36.11
CA PRO A 2 0.73 -2.31 -35.46
C PRO A 2 1.35 -3.30 -34.46
N PHE A 3 0.64 -3.59 -33.37
CA PHE A 3 1.08 -4.57 -32.38
C PHE A 3 1.07 -5.97 -33.00
N VAL A 4 2.20 -6.67 -32.88
CA VAL A 4 2.34 -8.07 -33.31
C VAL A 4 2.63 -8.92 -32.08
N PRO A 5 1.75 -9.86 -31.70
CA PRO A 5 1.97 -10.74 -30.57
C PRO A 5 3.24 -11.58 -30.75
N ARG A 6 3.96 -11.84 -29.65
CA ARG A 6 5.14 -12.72 -29.68
C ARG A 6 4.79 -14.21 -29.82
N GLN A 7 3.58 -14.59 -29.45
CA GLN A 7 3.05 -15.95 -29.55
C GLN A 7 1.67 -15.84 -30.20
N ILE A 8 1.48 -16.57 -31.28
CA ILE A 8 0.23 -16.64 -32.05
C ILE A 8 -0.08 -18.12 -32.22
N LEU A 9 -1.32 -18.53 -31.96
CA LEU A 9 -1.77 -19.88 -32.29
C LEU A 9 -2.23 -19.88 -33.75
N ASP A 10 -1.47 -20.58 -34.60
CA ASP A 10 -1.74 -20.71 -36.03
C ASP A 10 -1.74 -22.21 -36.41
N PRO A 11 -2.80 -22.74 -37.03
CA PRO A 11 -2.80 -24.12 -37.51
C PRO A 11 -1.74 -24.39 -38.60
N GLU A 12 -1.35 -23.37 -39.38
CA GLU A 12 -0.33 -23.49 -40.42
C GLU A 12 1.10 -23.43 -39.85
N ASP A 13 1.28 -22.81 -38.67
CA ASP A 13 2.54 -22.75 -37.90
C ASP A 13 2.29 -23.04 -36.40
N PRO A 14 2.05 -24.31 -36.02
CA PRO A 14 1.56 -24.64 -34.69
C PRO A 14 2.66 -24.50 -33.61
N ILE A 15 2.32 -23.81 -32.52
CA ILE A 15 3.15 -23.71 -31.31
C ILE A 15 2.43 -24.26 -30.08
N SER A 16 3.21 -24.72 -29.08
CA SER A 16 2.69 -25.05 -27.76
C SER A 16 2.87 -23.89 -26.79
N ILE A 17 1.79 -23.48 -26.12
CA ILE A 17 1.79 -22.44 -25.08
C ILE A 17 1.47 -23.11 -23.75
N GLY A 18 2.31 -22.90 -22.74
CA GLY A 18 2.13 -23.50 -21.42
C GLY A 18 2.66 -24.93 -21.31
N ALA A 19 3.70 -25.28 -22.08
CA ALA A 19 4.41 -26.54 -21.93
C ALA A 19 4.89 -26.74 -20.49
N MET A 20 4.85 -27.98 -20.00
CA MET A 20 5.43 -28.36 -18.71
C MET A 20 6.95 -28.20 -18.79
N VAL A 21 7.54 -27.44 -17.87
CA VAL A 21 8.99 -27.22 -17.79
C VAL A 21 9.49 -27.86 -16.51
N GLY A 22 10.42 -28.80 -16.62
CA GLY A 22 11.02 -29.47 -15.47
C GLY A 22 12.12 -28.64 -14.79
N PRO A 23 12.70 -29.17 -13.70
CA PRO A 23 13.75 -28.51 -12.94
C PRO A 23 14.99 -28.10 -13.77
N GLU A 24 15.23 -28.76 -14.90
CA GLU A 24 16.34 -28.49 -15.82
C GLU A 24 16.29 -27.12 -16.51
N ALA A 25 15.12 -26.48 -16.58
CA ALA A 25 14.94 -25.20 -17.27
C ALA A 25 13.97 -24.22 -16.58
N PHE A 26 13.28 -24.65 -15.51
CA PHE A 26 12.26 -23.82 -14.86
C PHE A 26 12.85 -22.52 -14.28
N THR A 27 14.06 -22.58 -13.73
CA THR A 27 14.78 -21.42 -13.19
C THR A 27 14.98 -20.34 -14.25
N GLU A 28 15.46 -20.72 -15.43
CA GLU A 28 15.73 -19.84 -16.57
C GLU A 28 14.44 -19.21 -17.08
N VAL A 29 13.37 -20.00 -17.19
CA VAL A 29 12.04 -19.51 -17.57
C VAL A 29 11.53 -18.44 -16.58
N ARG A 30 11.67 -18.69 -15.27
CA ARG A 30 11.30 -17.72 -14.23
C ARG A 30 12.18 -16.47 -14.26
N TYR A 31 13.47 -16.60 -14.52
CA TYR A 31 14.38 -15.46 -14.67
C TYR A 31 14.03 -14.59 -15.87
N ILE A 32 13.69 -15.19 -17.01
CA ILE A 32 13.23 -14.46 -18.20
C ILE A 32 11.94 -13.68 -17.88
N ALA A 33 10.98 -14.29 -17.18
CA ALA A 33 9.76 -13.61 -16.73
C ALA A 33 10.08 -12.44 -15.79
N HIS A 34 11.00 -12.62 -14.84
CA HIS A 34 11.48 -11.56 -13.96
C HIS A 34 12.10 -10.39 -14.73
N LYS A 35 12.99 -10.68 -15.70
CA LYS A 35 13.62 -9.66 -16.54
C LYS A 35 12.59 -8.86 -17.33
N LYS A 36 11.63 -9.54 -17.96
CA LYS A 36 10.51 -8.90 -18.68
C LYS A 36 9.66 -8.01 -17.76
N GLN A 37 9.38 -8.46 -16.53
CA GLN A 37 8.65 -7.62 -15.57
C GLN A 37 9.44 -6.35 -15.21
N LYS A 38 10.76 -6.44 -15.04
CA LYS A 38 11.61 -5.27 -14.75
C LYS A 38 11.71 -4.27 -15.90
N GLU A 39 11.54 -4.70 -17.15
CA GLU A 39 11.50 -3.78 -18.30
C GLU A 39 10.35 -2.77 -18.19
N ALA A 40 9.25 -3.13 -17.52
CA ALA A 40 8.13 -2.21 -17.29
C ALA A 40 8.53 -0.96 -16.48
N LEU A 41 9.57 -1.01 -15.63
CA LEU A 41 10.09 0.17 -14.94
C LEU A 41 10.56 1.26 -15.92
N LYS A 42 11.06 0.87 -17.10
CA LYS A 42 11.48 1.82 -18.14
C LYS A 42 10.34 2.27 -19.02
N LEU A 43 9.39 1.36 -19.31
CA LEU A 43 8.29 1.62 -20.25
C LEU A 43 7.16 2.46 -19.63
N ILE A 44 6.81 2.24 -18.35
CA ILE A 44 5.73 2.96 -17.68
C ILE A 44 5.93 4.48 -17.73
N PRO A 45 7.11 5.05 -17.42
CA PRO A 45 7.34 6.49 -17.56
C PRO A 45 7.22 7.02 -19.00
N GLN A 46 7.60 6.22 -20.01
CA GLN A 46 7.48 6.60 -21.42
C GLN A 46 6.00 6.68 -21.82
N ILE A 47 5.23 5.66 -21.48
CA ILE A 47 3.79 5.61 -21.72
C ILE A 47 3.09 6.74 -20.98
N ASN A 48 3.48 7.05 -19.74
CA ASN A 48 2.93 8.19 -19.00
C ASN A 48 3.15 9.53 -19.72
N LYS A 49 4.32 9.74 -20.34
CA LYS A 49 4.60 10.96 -21.13
C LYS A 49 3.71 11.05 -22.36
N GLU A 50 3.52 9.95 -23.08
CA GLU A 50 2.61 9.88 -24.23
C GLU A 50 1.16 10.13 -23.82
N PHE A 51 0.73 9.49 -22.73
CA PHE A 51 -0.58 9.70 -22.14
C PHE A 51 -0.82 11.17 -21.81
N LYS A 52 0.14 11.83 -21.16
CA LYS A 52 0.06 13.27 -20.83
C LYS A 52 -0.02 14.14 -22.08
N LYS A 53 0.71 13.80 -23.15
CA LYS A 53 0.66 14.52 -24.42
C LYS A 53 -0.72 14.43 -25.09
N ILE A 54 -1.37 13.26 -25.02
CA ILE A 54 -2.67 13.01 -25.66
C ILE A 54 -3.82 13.61 -24.85
N PHE A 55 -3.81 13.41 -23.53
CA PHE A 55 -4.95 13.72 -22.66
C PHE A 55 -4.78 14.99 -21.85
N GLY A 56 -3.62 15.64 -21.89
CA GLY A 56 -3.33 16.87 -21.13
C GLY A 56 -3.21 16.66 -19.61
N ARG A 57 -3.19 15.42 -19.12
CA ARG A 57 -3.10 15.10 -17.69
C ARG A 57 -2.10 13.98 -17.40
N ASP A 58 -1.47 14.03 -16.23
CA ASP A 58 -0.53 13.01 -15.79
C ASP A 58 -1.27 11.76 -15.29
N SER A 59 -0.73 10.56 -15.56
CA SER A 59 -1.23 9.30 -14.98
C SER A 59 -0.43 8.85 -13.75
N GLY A 60 0.67 9.54 -13.45
CA GLY A 60 1.50 9.31 -12.27
C GLY A 60 2.64 8.30 -12.47
N GLY A 61 2.87 7.78 -13.68
CA GLY A 61 4.02 6.94 -14.00
C GLY A 61 4.24 5.77 -13.02
N LEU A 62 5.45 5.66 -12.46
CA LEU A 62 5.76 4.68 -11.41
C LEU A 62 5.33 5.15 -10.02
N ILE A 63 5.59 6.43 -9.74
CA ILE A 63 5.23 7.15 -8.52
C ILE A 63 4.81 8.57 -8.87
N SER A 64 3.97 9.17 -8.03
CA SER A 64 3.61 10.58 -8.09
C SER A 64 3.93 11.23 -6.75
N THR A 65 4.53 12.41 -6.75
CA THR A 65 4.91 13.12 -5.52
C THR A 65 4.24 14.48 -5.46
N SER A 66 3.87 14.92 -4.26
CA SER A 66 3.45 16.29 -3.96
C SER A 66 4.24 16.79 -2.77
N ASN A 67 4.83 18.00 -2.86
CA ASN A 67 5.54 18.65 -1.76
C ASN A 67 6.60 17.80 -1.04
N THR A 68 7.24 16.83 -1.71
CA THR A 68 8.27 15.98 -1.09
C THR A 68 9.61 16.69 -0.93
N GLU A 69 9.89 17.69 -1.76
CA GLU A 69 11.12 18.48 -1.67
C GLU A 69 11.10 19.36 -0.42
N GLY A 70 11.97 19.04 0.55
CA GLY A 70 12.07 19.77 1.81
C GLY A 70 11.01 19.42 2.86
N ALA A 71 10.20 18.37 2.64
CA ALA A 71 9.29 17.86 3.65
C ALA A 71 10.02 16.95 4.65
N ASP A 72 9.86 17.23 5.93
CA ASP A 72 10.40 16.39 7.01
C ASP A 72 9.62 15.08 7.15
N THR A 73 8.31 15.10 6.89
CA THR A 73 7.42 13.94 6.94
C THR A 73 6.85 13.69 5.55
N VAL A 74 6.94 12.45 5.05
CA VAL A 74 6.29 12.07 3.78
C VAL A 74 5.28 10.94 4.00
N ILE A 75 4.04 11.15 3.56
CA ILE A 75 2.99 10.13 3.57
C ILE A 75 3.03 9.34 2.26
N VAL A 76 3.27 8.04 2.36
CA VAL A 76 3.25 7.12 1.22
C VAL A 76 1.90 6.43 1.13
N THR A 77 1.25 6.47 -0.02
CA THR A 77 -0.08 5.90 -0.23
C THR A 77 -0.15 5.02 -1.48
N LEU A 78 -1.15 4.14 -1.50
CA LEU A 78 -1.52 3.35 -2.67
C LEU A 78 -3.04 3.16 -2.72
N GLY A 79 -3.63 3.29 -3.91
CA GLY A 79 -5.03 2.96 -4.16
C GLY A 79 -6.02 4.07 -3.77
N SER A 80 -7.23 3.71 -3.33
CA SER A 80 -8.34 4.67 -3.24
C SER A 80 -8.22 5.72 -2.14
N VAL A 81 -7.27 5.58 -1.22
CA VAL A 81 -7.09 6.54 -0.11
C VAL A 81 -6.42 7.84 -0.55
N ILE A 82 -5.77 7.87 -1.72
CA ILE A 82 -4.96 9.00 -2.20
C ILE A 82 -5.74 10.32 -2.09
N GLY A 83 -6.91 10.41 -2.71
CA GLY A 83 -7.69 11.66 -2.72
C GLY A 83 -8.05 12.16 -1.32
N THR A 84 -8.46 11.26 -0.42
CA THR A 84 -8.80 11.63 0.96
C THR A 84 -7.59 12.11 1.76
N ILE A 85 -6.40 11.54 1.51
CA ILE A 85 -5.16 12.00 2.15
C ILE A 85 -4.70 13.33 1.59
N GLU A 86 -4.70 13.52 0.27
CA GLU A 86 -4.34 14.80 -0.35
C GLU A 86 -5.26 15.93 0.15
N GLU A 87 -6.58 15.72 0.15
CA GLU A 87 -7.54 16.71 0.67
C GLU A 87 -7.27 17.06 2.15
N ALA A 88 -6.90 16.08 2.97
CA ALA A 88 -6.60 16.30 4.38
C ALA A 88 -5.23 16.98 4.59
N LEU A 89 -4.27 16.75 3.69
CA LEU A 89 -2.96 17.42 3.70
C LEU A 89 -3.08 18.89 3.31
N ASP A 90 -3.95 19.23 2.35
CA ASP A 90 -4.23 20.61 1.94
C ASP A 90 -4.85 21.46 3.08
N GLU A 91 -5.43 20.81 4.08
CA GLU A 91 -6.01 21.44 5.27
C GLU A 91 -5.01 21.61 6.43
N GLN A 92 -3.76 21.14 6.30
CA GLN A 92 -2.73 21.26 7.34
C GLN A 92 -1.81 22.46 7.10
N ASP A 93 -1.34 23.07 8.20
CA ASP A 93 -0.30 24.10 8.16
C ASP A 93 1.11 23.48 8.12
N GLU A 94 1.25 22.19 8.46
CA GLU A 94 2.54 21.51 8.47
C GLU A 94 3.03 21.13 7.07
N LYS A 95 4.35 21.25 6.84
CA LYS A 95 5.01 20.82 5.60
C LYS A 95 5.13 19.29 5.55
N ILE A 96 4.06 18.64 5.12
CA ILE A 96 4.01 17.20 4.90
C ILE A 96 3.99 16.93 3.39
N GLY A 97 4.93 16.13 2.92
CA GLY A 97 4.96 15.65 1.53
C GLY A 97 4.08 14.42 1.35
N SER A 98 3.69 14.13 0.11
CA SER A 98 2.99 12.91 -0.26
C SER A 98 3.70 12.19 -1.40
N LEU A 99 3.69 10.86 -1.34
CA LEU A 99 4.15 9.98 -2.40
C LEU A 99 3.08 8.92 -2.66
N THR A 100 2.54 8.92 -3.86
CA THR A 100 1.62 7.88 -4.34
C THR A 100 2.39 6.84 -5.15
N ILE A 101 2.28 5.57 -4.77
CA ILE A 101 2.77 4.44 -5.56
C ILE A 101 1.74 4.08 -6.63
N ARG A 102 2.14 4.09 -7.90
CA ARG A 102 1.30 3.70 -9.04
C ARG A 102 1.65 2.31 -9.56
N SER A 103 2.94 1.98 -9.61
CA SER A 103 3.42 0.64 -9.96
C SER A 103 3.78 -0.14 -8.70
N PHE A 104 2.95 -1.11 -8.31
CA PHE A 104 3.31 -2.00 -7.19
C PHE A 104 4.19 -3.17 -7.64
N ARG A 105 4.02 -3.69 -8.85
CA ARG A 105 4.83 -4.77 -9.43
C ARG A 105 5.04 -4.53 -10.93
N PRO A 106 6.28 -4.29 -11.40
CA PRO A 106 7.52 -4.23 -10.61
C PRO A 106 7.51 -3.04 -9.63
N PHE A 107 8.14 -3.24 -8.47
CA PHE A 107 8.19 -2.21 -7.43
C PHE A 107 9.36 -1.23 -7.72
N PRO A 108 9.12 0.10 -7.77
CA PRO A 108 10.10 1.09 -8.20
C PRO A 108 11.01 1.54 -7.05
N LEU A 109 11.99 0.70 -6.71
CA LEU A 109 12.86 0.90 -5.55
C LEU A 109 13.68 2.20 -5.63
N GLU A 110 14.28 2.47 -6.78
CA GLU A 110 15.17 3.62 -6.96
C GLU A 110 14.38 4.93 -6.92
N GLU A 111 13.22 4.97 -7.57
CA GLU A 111 12.36 6.14 -7.59
C GLU A 111 11.81 6.46 -6.20
N ILE A 112 11.39 5.44 -5.44
CA ILE A 112 10.94 5.60 -4.06
C ILE A 112 12.08 6.09 -3.16
N ARG A 113 13.27 5.47 -3.24
CA ARG A 113 14.44 5.90 -2.47
C ARG A 113 14.77 7.35 -2.77
N SER A 114 14.86 7.72 -4.05
CA SER A 114 15.20 9.08 -4.48
C SER A 114 14.20 10.12 -3.97
N ALA A 115 12.91 9.80 -3.95
CA ALA A 115 11.86 10.70 -3.49
C ALA A 115 11.81 10.86 -1.96
N LEU A 116 12.29 9.86 -1.21
CA LEU A 116 12.18 9.81 0.25
C LEU A 116 13.50 10.06 0.99
N GLN A 117 14.65 10.04 0.32
CA GLN A 117 15.98 10.11 0.95
C GLN A 117 16.26 11.36 1.80
N ASN A 118 15.50 12.44 1.60
CA ASN A 118 15.66 13.70 2.33
C ASN A 118 14.63 13.87 3.47
N ALA A 119 13.67 12.95 3.60
CA ALA A 119 12.69 13.00 4.66
C ALA A 119 13.33 12.63 6.01
N LYS A 120 12.84 13.21 7.09
CA LYS A 120 13.17 12.76 8.46
C LYS A 120 12.40 11.50 8.84
N ARG A 121 11.20 11.32 8.29
CA ARG A 121 10.33 10.16 8.55
C ARG A 121 9.39 9.88 7.40
N VAL A 122 9.06 8.61 7.22
CA VAL A 122 8.11 8.13 6.21
C VAL A 122 6.95 7.44 6.91
N VAL A 123 5.72 7.78 6.53
CA VAL A 123 4.50 7.15 7.05
C VAL A 123 3.77 6.48 5.90
N VAL A 124 3.69 5.17 5.91
CA VAL A 124 3.02 4.39 4.86
C VAL A 124 1.58 4.14 5.30
N PHE A 125 0.62 4.74 4.59
CA PHE A 125 -0.79 4.49 4.80
C PHE A 125 -1.27 3.41 3.84
N GLU A 126 -1.76 2.30 4.38
CA GLU A 126 -2.26 1.18 3.58
C GLU A 126 -3.56 0.58 4.12
N LYS A 127 -4.31 -0.05 3.20
CA LYS A 127 -5.60 -0.70 3.48
C LYS A 127 -5.48 -2.23 3.50
N CYS A 128 -4.29 -2.72 3.82
CA CYS A 128 -3.98 -4.14 3.95
C CYS A 128 -2.89 -4.33 5.00
N PHE A 129 -2.77 -5.54 5.52
CA PHE A 129 -1.69 -5.92 6.42
C PHE A 129 -1.52 -7.45 6.41
N ALA A 130 -0.31 -7.91 6.72
CA ALA A 130 -0.01 -9.30 6.98
C ALA A 130 -0.02 -9.53 8.50
N VAL A 131 -0.96 -10.34 8.99
CA VAL A 131 -1.10 -10.67 10.42
C VAL A 131 0.22 -11.23 10.95
N GLY A 132 0.69 -10.68 12.08
CA GLY A 132 1.94 -11.08 12.72
C GLY A 132 3.21 -10.42 12.17
N ILE A 133 3.13 -9.70 11.04
CA ILE A 133 4.29 -8.99 10.45
C ILE A 133 4.06 -7.49 10.36
N GLY A 134 2.89 -7.06 9.87
CA GLY A 134 2.59 -5.64 9.64
C GLY A 134 2.24 -5.32 8.18
N GLY A 135 2.52 -4.09 7.76
CA GLY A 135 2.15 -3.54 6.45
C GLY A 135 2.85 -4.21 5.26
N ILE A 136 2.08 -4.49 4.20
CA ILE A 136 2.60 -5.11 2.97
C ILE A 136 3.32 -4.05 2.12
N VAL A 137 2.71 -2.88 1.96
CA VAL A 137 3.31 -1.75 1.23
C VAL A 137 4.48 -1.21 2.02
N ALA A 138 4.32 -1.06 3.34
CA ALA A 138 5.37 -0.60 4.24
C ALA A 138 6.64 -1.44 4.14
N ASN A 139 6.51 -2.77 4.06
CA ASN A 139 7.66 -3.66 3.86
C ASN A 139 8.39 -3.44 2.53
N ASN A 140 7.67 -3.17 1.44
CA ASN A 140 8.31 -2.82 0.18
C ASN A 140 8.98 -1.43 0.22
N VAL A 141 8.40 -0.47 0.93
CA VAL A 141 9.03 0.85 1.17
C VAL A 141 10.28 0.71 2.04
N ARG A 142 10.25 -0.08 3.12
CA ARG A 142 11.43 -0.41 3.93
C ARG A 142 12.54 -1.03 3.10
N MET A 143 12.19 -1.91 2.15
CA MET A 143 13.16 -2.46 1.19
C MET A 143 13.78 -1.37 0.30
N ALA A 144 12.97 -0.41 -0.20
CA ALA A 144 13.48 0.74 -0.94
C ALA A 144 14.42 1.63 -0.09
N MET A 145 14.10 1.80 1.20
CA MET A 145 14.84 2.62 2.15
C MET A 145 15.98 1.87 2.87
N SER A 146 16.27 0.63 2.48
CA SER A 146 17.32 -0.18 3.10
C SER A 146 18.68 0.53 3.06
N GLY A 147 19.40 0.53 4.17
CA GLY A 147 20.67 1.25 4.33
C GLY A 147 20.54 2.74 4.65
N THR A 148 19.32 3.26 4.83
CA THR A 148 19.08 4.60 5.40
C THR A 148 18.70 4.49 6.88
N ASN A 149 18.85 5.58 7.63
CA ASN A 149 18.40 5.70 9.03
C ASN A 149 17.00 6.33 9.15
N ILE A 150 16.27 6.45 8.04
CA ILE A 150 14.96 7.11 8.00
C ILE A 150 13.92 6.11 8.50
N PRO A 151 13.21 6.39 9.62
CA PRO A 151 12.17 5.51 10.13
C PRO A 151 10.98 5.45 9.16
N VAL A 152 10.48 4.23 8.96
CA VAL A 152 9.28 3.94 8.16
C VAL A 152 8.19 3.40 9.08
N TYR A 153 7.22 4.26 9.38
CA TYR A 153 6.01 3.95 10.14
C TYR A 153 4.94 3.39 9.20
N GLU A 154 4.07 2.52 9.71
CA GLU A 154 2.93 2.00 8.97
C GLU A 154 1.61 2.35 9.68
N VAL A 155 0.64 2.77 8.87
CA VAL A 155 -0.70 3.11 9.31
C VAL A 155 -1.68 2.26 8.53
N ILE A 156 -2.36 1.37 9.25
CA ILE A 156 -3.35 0.46 8.72
C ILE A 156 -4.72 1.08 8.93
N GLY A 157 -5.39 1.45 7.85
CA GLY A 157 -6.68 2.13 7.90
C GLY A 157 -7.69 1.54 6.92
N GLY A 158 -8.97 1.76 7.19
CA GLY A 158 -10.05 1.42 6.25
C GLY A 158 -10.23 -0.08 5.94
N LEU A 159 -9.77 -0.96 6.83
CA LEU A 159 -10.02 -2.40 6.74
C LEU A 159 -11.53 -2.68 6.77
N GLY A 160 -11.97 -3.66 5.98
CA GLY A 160 -13.38 -4.05 5.90
C GLY A 160 -14.32 -2.93 5.43
N GLY A 161 -13.81 -1.92 4.72
CA GLY A 161 -14.59 -0.78 4.26
C GLY A 161 -14.84 0.29 5.32
N ARG A 162 -14.13 0.24 6.46
CA ARG A 162 -14.25 1.26 7.51
C ARG A 162 -13.94 2.66 6.94
N PRO A 163 -14.75 3.69 7.25
CA PRO A 163 -14.48 5.05 6.78
C PRO A 163 -13.13 5.57 7.28
N ILE A 164 -12.43 6.30 6.41
CA ILE A 164 -11.22 7.06 6.76
C ILE A 164 -11.64 8.53 6.76
N ILE A 165 -11.82 9.10 7.95
CA ILE A 165 -12.37 10.45 8.11
C ILE A 165 -11.26 11.50 8.29
N ARG A 166 -11.50 12.72 7.78
CA ARG A 166 -10.52 13.83 7.84
C ARG A 166 -10.02 14.10 9.26
N LYS A 167 -10.92 14.10 10.26
CA LYS A 167 -10.56 14.28 11.67
C LYS A 167 -9.48 13.29 12.15
N SER A 168 -9.58 12.02 11.75
CA SER A 168 -8.61 10.99 12.13
C SER A 168 -7.28 11.17 11.38
N LEU A 169 -7.33 11.61 10.12
CA LEU A 169 -6.13 11.95 9.35
C LEU A 169 -5.39 13.16 9.93
N HIS A 170 -6.08 14.23 10.31
CA HIS A 170 -5.43 15.40 10.93
C HIS A 170 -4.72 15.02 12.23
N LYS A 171 -5.38 14.20 13.06
CA LYS A 171 -4.74 13.68 14.27
C LYS A 171 -3.50 12.85 13.92
N LEU A 172 -3.61 11.95 12.94
CA LEU A 172 -2.51 11.13 12.47
C LEU A 172 -1.31 11.98 12.00
N PHE A 173 -1.56 13.01 11.20
CA PHE A 173 -0.53 13.92 10.68
C PHE A 173 0.17 14.67 11.81
N LYS A 174 -0.60 15.21 12.76
CA LYS A 174 -0.06 15.85 13.95
C LYS A 174 0.80 14.88 14.78
N ASP A 175 0.32 13.66 15.00
CA ASP A 175 1.07 12.64 15.74
C ASP A 175 2.35 12.23 14.99
N ALA A 176 2.32 12.17 13.65
CA ALA A 176 3.48 11.89 12.81
C ALA A 176 4.55 12.98 12.91
N VAL A 177 4.17 14.26 12.77
CA VAL A 177 5.11 15.39 12.83
C VAL A 177 5.76 15.51 14.20
N ASN A 178 5.04 15.13 15.27
CA ASN A 178 5.53 15.19 16.65
C ASN A 178 6.22 13.90 17.14
N ASP A 179 6.56 12.97 16.24
CA ASP A 179 7.22 11.69 16.57
C ASP A 179 6.46 10.84 17.61
N LYS A 180 5.12 10.87 17.55
CA LYS A 180 4.23 10.13 18.47
C LYS A 180 3.65 8.84 17.88
N LEU A 181 3.96 8.52 16.63
CA LEU A 181 3.48 7.28 16.01
C LEU A 181 4.25 6.08 16.53
N GLU A 182 3.51 5.03 16.88
CA GLU A 182 4.07 3.69 17.01
C GLU A 182 4.48 3.17 15.63
N VAL A 183 5.44 2.24 15.60
CA VAL A 183 5.93 1.63 14.35
C VAL A 183 4.76 1.12 13.51
N VAL A 184 3.77 0.49 14.16
CA VAL A 184 2.54 -0.02 13.55
C VAL A 184 1.33 0.61 14.23
N THR A 185 0.56 1.40 13.48
CA THR A 185 -0.63 2.07 13.99
C THR A 185 -1.87 1.59 13.24
N PHE A 186 -2.92 1.16 13.94
CA PHE A 186 -4.23 0.92 13.35
C PHE A 186 -5.12 2.16 13.52
N LEU A 187 -5.41 2.85 12.41
CA LEU A 187 -6.24 4.06 12.44
C LEU A 187 -7.66 3.72 12.92
N ASP A 188 -8.15 4.48 13.89
CA ASP A 188 -9.49 4.36 14.47
C ASP A 188 -9.81 2.98 15.09
N LEU A 189 -8.78 2.21 15.49
CA LEU A 189 -8.99 0.97 16.23
C LEU A 189 -9.77 1.25 17.52
N LYS A 190 -10.88 0.53 17.72
CA LYS A 190 -11.64 0.60 18.97
C LYS A 190 -10.90 -0.22 20.03
N LYS A 191 -9.87 0.37 20.62
CA LYS A 191 -8.95 -0.31 21.54
C LYS A 191 -9.69 -0.90 22.74
N ASP A 192 -10.71 -0.21 23.22
CA ASP A 192 -11.60 -0.69 24.28
C ASP A 192 -12.34 -2.00 23.91
N VAL A 193 -12.78 -2.15 22.65
CA VAL A 193 -13.43 -3.39 22.17
C VAL A 193 -12.42 -4.53 22.10
N VAL A 194 -11.21 -4.26 21.61
CA VAL A 194 -10.13 -5.24 21.54
C VAL A 194 -9.74 -5.71 22.93
N ASP A 195 -9.51 -4.78 23.85
CA ASP A 195 -9.07 -5.10 25.20
C ASP A 195 -10.13 -5.89 25.97
N ARG A 196 -11.42 -5.61 25.77
CA ARG A 196 -12.52 -6.43 26.31
C ARG A 196 -12.50 -7.86 25.80
N GLU A 197 -12.26 -8.08 24.50
CA GLU A 197 -12.21 -9.43 23.94
C GLU A 197 -10.99 -10.20 24.42
N LEU A 198 -9.81 -9.55 24.43
CA LEU A 198 -8.59 -10.17 24.93
C LEU A 198 -8.71 -10.56 26.41
N GLU A 199 -9.38 -9.74 27.21
CA GLU A 199 -9.64 -10.07 28.62
C GLU A 199 -10.65 -11.22 28.75
N ARG A 200 -11.68 -11.27 27.89
CA ARG A 200 -12.64 -12.38 27.83
C ARG A 200 -11.96 -13.70 27.51
N GLU A 201 -11.03 -13.73 26.56
CA GLU A 201 -10.26 -14.93 26.19
C GLU A 201 -9.31 -15.40 27.30
N LYS A 202 -8.79 -14.49 28.13
CA LYS A 202 -7.99 -14.87 29.31
C LYS A 202 -8.83 -15.48 30.42
N GLN A 203 -10.05 -15.00 30.60
CA GLN A 203 -10.94 -15.42 31.69
C GLN A 203 -11.71 -16.70 31.36
N LEU A 204 -12.03 -16.92 30.08
CA LEU A 204 -12.88 -18.03 29.63
C LEU A 204 -12.11 -18.96 28.69
N ILE A 205 -12.06 -20.25 29.02
CA ILE A 205 -11.53 -21.30 28.13
C ILE A 205 -12.36 -21.39 26.83
N GLN A 206 -13.67 -21.15 26.92
CA GLN A 206 -14.60 -21.09 25.78
C GLN A 206 -15.25 -19.70 25.73
N SER A 207 -14.56 -18.74 25.12
CA SER A 207 -15.02 -17.35 24.99
C SER A 207 -16.05 -17.12 23.86
N GLY A 208 -16.25 -18.12 22.98
CA GLY A 208 -17.16 -18.04 21.84
C GLY A 208 -16.51 -17.45 20.59
N SER A 209 -17.32 -16.94 19.66
CA SER A 209 -16.83 -16.35 18.41
C SER A 209 -16.32 -14.93 18.64
N VAL A 210 -15.02 -14.71 18.39
CA VAL A 210 -14.38 -13.38 18.44
C VAL A 210 -15.13 -12.36 17.59
N ALA A 211 -15.56 -12.74 16.39
CA ALA A 211 -16.26 -11.82 15.48
C ALA A 211 -17.61 -11.36 16.07
N GLU A 212 -18.41 -12.29 16.58
CA GLU A 212 -19.72 -11.96 17.19
C GLU A 212 -19.55 -11.11 18.44
N ASN A 213 -18.60 -11.49 19.30
CA ASN A 213 -18.23 -10.77 20.51
C ASN A 213 -17.82 -9.33 20.21
N VAL A 214 -16.91 -9.12 19.26
CA VAL A 214 -16.43 -7.79 18.84
C VAL A 214 -17.56 -6.97 18.21
N LEU A 215 -18.42 -7.59 17.39
CA LEU A 215 -19.57 -6.88 16.81
C LEU A 215 -20.58 -6.47 17.89
N ARG A 216 -20.81 -7.32 18.90
CA ARG A 216 -21.69 -7.00 20.05
C ARG A 216 -21.13 -5.84 20.85
N ASP A 217 -19.87 -5.96 21.25
CA ASP A 217 -19.18 -4.95 22.06
C ASP A 217 -18.93 -3.64 21.28
N GLY A 218 -18.93 -3.72 19.94
CA GLY A 218 -18.84 -2.60 19.02
C GLY A 218 -20.18 -1.94 18.68
N GLY A 219 -21.31 -2.47 19.19
CA GLY A 219 -22.65 -1.90 19.04
C GLY A 219 -23.42 -2.32 17.78
N VAL A 220 -22.98 -3.36 17.06
CA VAL A 220 -23.56 -3.79 15.77
C VAL A 220 -24.63 -4.88 15.93
N VAL A 221 -24.49 -5.79 16.90
CA VAL A 221 -25.29 -7.03 16.99
C VAL A 221 -26.67 -6.87 17.65
N ASN A 222 -27.02 -5.69 18.17
CA ASN A 222 -28.41 -5.48 18.61
C ASN A 222 -29.45 -5.55 17.46
N ALA A 223 -29.01 -5.61 16.19
CA ALA A 223 -29.89 -5.76 15.03
C ALA A 223 -30.14 -7.20 14.57
N ALA A 224 -29.42 -8.21 15.09
CA ALA A 224 -29.46 -9.59 14.57
C ALA A 224 -29.88 -10.64 15.62
N LYS A 225 -30.69 -10.25 16.61
CA LYS A 225 -31.50 -11.20 17.37
C LYS A 225 -32.95 -11.06 16.94
N THR A 226 -33.28 -11.67 15.80
CA THR A 226 -34.65 -12.15 15.58
C THR A 226 -34.71 -13.54 16.22
N THR A 227 -35.72 -13.71 17.06
CA THR A 227 -36.17 -14.92 17.79
C THR A 227 -35.96 -16.23 17.07
#